data_AF-A0AAW2ZD88-F1
#
_entry.id   AF-A0AAW2ZD88-F1
#
_cell.length_a   1.000
_cell.length_b   1.000
_cell.length_c   1.000
_cell.angle_alpha   90.00
_cell.angle_beta   90.00
_cell.angle_gamma   90.00
#
_symmetry.space_group_name_H-M   'P 1'
#
loop_
_entity.id
_entity.type
_entity.pdbx_description
1 polymer ?
#
loop_
_entity_poly.entity_id
_entity_poly.type
_entity_poly.pdbx_seq_one_letter_code
_entity_poly.pdbx_strand_id
1 'polypeptide(L)'
;MNIAVIHPDLGIGGAERLVVDAAVGLQNIHKHNVTMYTAHHSTDHCFIETKGGTLKVQVHGDFLPTKVLGGFHVLCSIIRMHFLTLMIWFSMKKYDIFLVDQVSAHIPLLRFLNPSAKIVFYCHFPDKLLSKPAVGALAPLKKIYRAVFDAIEEFTTGMAHSILVNSEFTGTQFAQQFKSLLIKPKVLYPPINTALYDEKPPQDSKQDRVSSVLSKKIGIVSINRFERKKGIDLAVKSFDIVKKKTNRNDLVLVLAGGYDPNLEENVLHFAELQDLVKKLNLSEHVLMVPSFSNVERYALLHDSAVIVYTPQNEHFGIVPVEAMYCERCVVAANSGGPLESIKDKETGFLVENEPNAFADAIIEFLNMTEKQRETFGKNARKRVQSRYTLEVFADGLNSEFQRVSKLASNSFKRYFVSIVVVAPILFVVLSWLLIQ
;
A
#
# COMPACT_ATOMS: atom_id res chain seq x y z
N MET A 1 -20.51 -12.14 -12.48
CA MET A 1 -19.37 -13.06 -12.62
C MET A 1 -19.14 -13.76 -11.29
N ASN A 2 -18.62 -14.99 -11.31
CA ASN A 2 -18.02 -15.67 -10.17
C ASN A 2 -16.54 -15.31 -10.11
N ILE A 3 -16.11 -14.65 -9.04
CA ILE A 3 -14.77 -14.07 -8.91
C ILE A 3 -14.08 -14.70 -7.70
N ALA A 4 -12.85 -15.16 -7.90
CA ALA A 4 -11.97 -15.57 -6.83
C ALA A 4 -10.86 -14.52 -6.65
N VAL A 5 -10.77 -13.95 -5.45
CA VAL A 5 -9.67 -13.07 -5.06
C VAL A 5 -8.67 -13.91 -4.27
N ILE A 6 -7.43 -13.96 -4.73
CA ILE A 6 -6.37 -14.80 -4.16
C ILE A 6 -5.27 -13.90 -3.61
N HIS A 7 -5.00 -14.02 -2.32
CA HIS A 7 -3.99 -13.23 -1.62
C HIS A 7 -3.28 -14.08 -0.55
N PRO A 8 -1.94 -14.04 -0.41
CA PRO A 8 -1.20 -14.99 0.45
C PRO A 8 -1.57 -14.93 1.93
N ASP A 9 -1.84 -13.74 2.49
CA ASP A 9 -2.07 -13.56 3.92
C ASP A 9 -3.06 -12.42 4.19
N LEU A 10 -4.22 -12.71 4.79
CA LEU A 10 -5.19 -11.67 5.16
C LEU A 10 -4.98 -11.21 6.61
N GLY A 11 -3.97 -10.37 6.82
CA GLY A 11 -3.72 -9.64 8.07
C GLY A 11 -4.20 -8.18 8.03
N ILE A 12 -3.44 -7.28 8.66
CA ILE A 12 -3.63 -5.83 8.58
C ILE A 12 -2.44 -5.19 7.86
N GLY A 13 -2.69 -4.66 6.68
CA GLY A 13 -1.70 -3.93 5.89
C GLY A 13 -2.32 -3.26 4.67
N GLY A 14 -1.51 -2.52 3.93
CA GLY A 14 -1.98 -1.72 2.80
C GLY A 14 -2.38 -2.56 1.59
N ALA A 15 -1.69 -3.68 1.35
CA ALA A 15 -2.01 -4.59 0.25
C ALA A 15 -3.29 -5.38 0.57
N GLU A 16 -3.37 -5.87 1.80
CA GLU A 16 -4.52 -6.57 2.38
C GLU A 16 -5.76 -5.68 2.33
N ARG A 17 -5.64 -4.39 2.69
CA ARG A 17 -6.75 -3.43 2.60
C ARG A 17 -7.27 -3.31 1.16
N LEU A 18 -6.37 -3.19 0.18
CA LEU A 18 -6.75 -3.06 -1.23
C LEU A 18 -7.51 -4.28 -1.74
N VAL A 19 -7.06 -5.50 -1.45
CA VAL A 19 -7.75 -6.70 -1.92
C VAL A 19 -9.10 -6.88 -1.23
N VAL A 20 -9.23 -6.44 0.02
CA VAL A 20 -10.53 -6.37 0.72
C VAL A 20 -11.44 -5.34 0.05
N ASP A 21 -10.95 -4.14 -0.23
CA ASP A 21 -11.71 -3.10 -0.95
C ASP A 21 -12.13 -3.58 -2.34
N ALA A 22 -11.25 -4.27 -3.08
CA ALA A 22 -11.59 -4.89 -4.36
C ALA A 22 -12.75 -5.87 -4.22
N ALA A 23 -12.68 -6.76 -3.24
CA ALA A 23 -13.71 -7.75 -3.00
C ALA A 23 -15.05 -7.10 -2.59
N VAL A 24 -15.02 -6.12 -1.68
CA VAL A 24 -16.20 -5.35 -1.25
C VAL A 24 -16.82 -4.60 -2.43
N GLY A 25 -16.02 -3.87 -3.21
CA GLY A 25 -16.50 -3.10 -4.36
C GLY A 25 -17.15 -3.98 -5.43
N LEU A 26 -16.48 -5.07 -5.81
CA LEU A 26 -17.02 -6.02 -6.80
C LEU A 26 -18.33 -6.67 -6.31
N GLN A 27 -18.45 -6.98 -5.02
CA GLN A 27 -19.64 -7.61 -4.46
C GLN A 27 -20.78 -6.61 -4.26
N ASN A 28 -20.51 -5.47 -3.62
CA ASN A 28 -21.56 -4.57 -3.16
C ASN A 28 -22.02 -3.58 -4.25
N ILE A 29 -21.12 -3.15 -5.13
CA ILE A 29 -21.41 -2.19 -6.21
C ILE A 29 -21.84 -2.94 -7.47
N HIS A 30 -21.03 -3.91 -7.92
CA HIS A 30 -21.28 -4.65 -9.17
C HIS A 30 -22.02 -5.99 -8.99
N LYS A 31 -22.43 -6.32 -7.75
CA LYS A 31 -23.23 -7.51 -7.42
C LYS A 31 -22.63 -8.82 -7.93
N HIS A 32 -21.31 -8.91 -7.97
CA HIS A 32 -20.61 -10.15 -8.32
C HIS A 32 -20.58 -11.13 -7.14
N ASN A 33 -20.47 -12.43 -7.45
CA ASN A 33 -20.26 -13.47 -6.45
C ASN A 33 -18.76 -13.58 -6.17
N VAL A 34 -18.30 -13.01 -5.06
CA VAL A 34 -16.88 -12.94 -4.71
C VAL A 34 -16.54 -13.97 -3.63
N THR A 35 -15.39 -14.63 -3.77
CA THR A 35 -14.82 -15.48 -2.72
C THR A 35 -13.35 -15.14 -2.58
N MET A 36 -12.92 -14.82 -1.36
CA MET A 36 -11.51 -14.62 -1.05
C MET A 36 -10.86 -15.94 -0.64
N TYR A 37 -9.66 -16.18 -1.15
CA TYR A 37 -8.82 -17.32 -0.82
C TYR A 37 -7.49 -16.82 -0.28
N THR A 38 -7.07 -17.38 0.85
CA THR A 38 -5.79 -17.02 1.47
C THR A 38 -5.14 -18.20 2.16
N ALA A 39 -3.82 -18.12 2.36
CA ALA A 39 -3.09 -19.16 3.08
C ALA A 39 -3.13 -18.95 4.60
N HIS A 40 -3.27 -17.71 5.07
CA HIS A 40 -3.38 -17.36 6.48
C HIS A 40 -4.44 -16.27 6.69
N HIS A 41 -5.20 -16.38 7.78
CA HIS A 41 -6.13 -15.34 8.24
C HIS A 41 -6.34 -15.53 9.74
N SER A 42 -6.17 -14.46 10.50
CA SER A 42 -6.44 -14.45 11.93
C SER A 42 -7.66 -13.61 12.24
N THR A 43 -8.67 -14.18 12.91
CA THR A 43 -9.89 -13.47 13.31
C THR A 43 -9.66 -12.39 14.37
N ASP A 44 -8.50 -12.42 15.03
CA ASP A 44 -8.09 -11.44 16.05
C ASP A 44 -7.31 -10.26 15.43
N HIS A 45 -6.77 -10.43 14.22
CA HIS A 45 -5.97 -9.43 13.54
C HIS A 45 -6.31 -9.35 12.05
N CYS A 46 -7.53 -8.89 11.75
CA CYS A 46 -8.03 -8.75 10.38
C CYS A 46 -9.01 -7.58 10.25
N PHE A 47 -9.32 -7.23 9.00
CA PHE A 47 -10.39 -6.28 8.68
C PHE A 47 -11.78 -6.84 9.02
N ILE A 48 -12.69 -5.97 9.44
CA ILE A 48 -14.03 -6.39 9.88
C ILE A 48 -14.81 -7.13 8.79
N GLU A 49 -14.58 -6.76 7.53
CA GLU A 49 -15.22 -7.34 6.35
C GLU A 49 -14.82 -8.82 6.14
N THR A 50 -13.65 -9.23 6.63
CA THR A 50 -13.16 -10.62 6.54
C THR A 50 -13.45 -11.45 7.79
N LYS A 51 -13.92 -10.84 8.88
CA LYS A 51 -14.14 -11.49 10.17
C LYS A 51 -15.48 -12.25 10.28
N GLY A 52 -16.56 -11.76 9.66
CA GLY A 52 -17.92 -12.14 10.10
C GLY A 52 -19.03 -12.13 9.06
N GLY A 53 -18.73 -12.23 7.76
CA GLY A 53 -19.76 -12.58 6.75
C GLY A 53 -20.05 -11.54 5.66
N THR A 54 -19.43 -10.35 5.69
CA THR A 54 -19.49 -9.44 4.54
C THR A 54 -18.85 -10.07 3.31
N LEU A 55 -17.66 -10.66 3.48
CA LEU A 55 -16.96 -11.40 2.43
C LEU A 55 -16.85 -12.87 2.80
N LYS A 56 -17.04 -13.75 1.80
CA LYS A 56 -16.75 -15.17 1.96
C LYS A 56 -15.24 -15.40 1.87
N VAL A 57 -14.61 -15.73 2.99
CA VAL A 57 -13.18 -16.04 3.09
C VAL A 57 -12.96 -17.55 3.25
N GLN A 58 -12.02 -18.11 2.49
CA GLN A 58 -11.57 -19.49 2.60
C GLN A 58 -10.06 -19.52 2.86
N VAL A 59 -9.69 -20.16 3.98
CA VAL A 59 -8.32 -20.25 4.45
C VAL A 59 -7.81 -21.68 4.23
N HIS A 60 -6.69 -21.85 3.53
CA HIS A 60 -6.10 -23.16 3.27
C HIS A 60 -4.58 -23.12 3.33
N GLY A 61 -3.98 -24.10 4.01
CA GLY A 61 -2.52 -24.24 4.05
C GLY A 61 -1.86 -23.49 5.20
N ASP A 62 -2.63 -23.11 6.22
CA ASP A 62 -2.11 -22.37 7.37
C ASP A 62 -0.97 -23.13 8.09
N PHE A 63 -1.08 -24.46 8.15
CA PHE A 63 -0.08 -25.37 8.69
C PHE A 63 1.27 -25.37 7.94
N LEU A 64 1.35 -24.82 6.72
CA LEU A 64 2.59 -24.77 5.96
C LEU A 64 3.52 -23.69 6.51
N PRO A 65 4.83 -23.92 6.61
CA PRO A 65 5.76 -22.94 7.19
C PRO A 65 5.79 -21.64 6.37
N THR A 66 5.95 -20.49 7.03
CA THR A 66 6.23 -19.19 6.40
C THR A 66 7.72 -18.94 6.17
N LYS A 67 8.57 -19.74 6.83
CA LYS A 67 10.02 -19.74 6.72
C LYS A 67 10.59 -21.10 7.14
N VAL A 68 11.75 -21.46 6.59
CA VAL A 68 12.49 -22.68 6.98
C VAL A 68 13.86 -22.23 7.50
N LEU A 69 14.21 -22.65 8.72
CA LEU A 69 15.50 -22.30 9.39
C LEU A 69 15.81 -20.79 9.43
N GLY A 70 14.78 -19.94 9.55
CA GLY A 70 14.94 -18.48 9.56
C GLY A 70 15.15 -17.85 8.17
N GLY A 71 15.02 -18.61 7.08
CA GLY A 71 15.13 -18.13 5.70
C GLY A 71 14.05 -18.72 4.76
N PHE A 72 14.31 -18.67 3.45
CA PHE A 72 13.46 -19.25 2.40
C PHE A 72 12.00 -18.75 2.36
N HIS A 73 11.76 -17.52 2.80
CA HIS A 73 10.42 -16.90 2.81
C HIS A 73 9.73 -16.95 1.44
N VAL A 74 10.46 -16.61 0.37
CA VAL A 74 9.92 -16.62 -1.01
C VAL A 74 9.47 -18.03 -1.41
N LEU A 75 10.29 -19.05 -1.15
CA LEU A 75 9.95 -20.43 -1.47
C LEU A 75 8.73 -20.91 -0.69
N CYS A 76 8.67 -20.61 0.61
CA CYS A 76 7.54 -20.96 1.47
C CYS A 76 6.25 -20.32 0.97
N SER A 77 6.30 -19.04 0.60
CA SER A 77 5.18 -18.31 0.00
C SER A 77 4.71 -18.99 -1.29
N ILE A 78 5.65 -19.34 -2.20
CA ILE A 78 5.33 -20.05 -3.45
C ILE A 78 4.63 -21.38 -3.18
N ILE A 79 5.14 -22.20 -2.25
CA ILE A 79 4.53 -23.49 -1.89
C ILE A 79 3.11 -23.29 -1.36
N ARG A 80 2.91 -22.34 -0.45
CA ARG A 80 1.59 -22.01 0.11
C ARG A 80 0.60 -21.61 -0.99
N MET A 81 1.03 -20.80 -1.96
CA MET A 81 0.15 -20.38 -3.06
C MET A 81 -0.17 -21.49 -4.06
N HIS A 82 0.76 -22.41 -4.30
CA HIS A 82 0.48 -23.62 -5.09
C HIS A 82 -0.52 -24.54 -4.37
N PHE A 83 -0.34 -24.74 -3.06
CA PHE A 83 -1.29 -25.50 -2.25
C PHE A 83 -2.68 -24.86 -2.28
N LEU A 84 -2.78 -23.55 -2.09
CA LEU A 84 -4.04 -22.81 -2.17
C LEU A 84 -4.72 -22.98 -3.54
N THR A 85 -3.95 -22.95 -4.62
CA THR A 85 -4.45 -23.19 -5.99
C THR A 85 -5.02 -24.61 -6.15
N LEU A 86 -4.37 -25.63 -5.59
CA LEU A 86 -4.89 -27.00 -5.60
C LEU A 86 -6.19 -27.11 -4.80
N MET A 87 -6.28 -26.46 -3.64
CA MET A 87 -7.49 -26.46 -2.82
C MET A 87 -8.67 -25.76 -3.49
N ILE A 88 -8.42 -24.65 -4.21
CA ILE A 88 -9.42 -24.01 -5.05
C ILE A 88 -9.93 -24.99 -6.12
N TRP A 89 -9.03 -25.71 -6.79
CA TRP A 89 -9.41 -26.69 -7.81
C TRP A 89 -10.22 -27.87 -7.23
N PHE A 90 -9.79 -28.44 -6.10
CA PHE A 90 -10.51 -29.51 -5.40
C PHE A 90 -11.90 -29.10 -4.92
N SER A 91 -12.15 -27.80 -4.69
CA SER A 91 -13.48 -27.32 -4.35
C SER A 91 -14.50 -27.49 -5.49
N MET A 92 -14.05 -27.81 -6.71
CA MET A 92 -14.85 -27.98 -7.93
C MET A 92 -15.68 -26.74 -8.32
N LYS A 93 -15.47 -25.60 -7.64
CA LYS A 93 -16.16 -24.35 -7.93
C LYS A 93 -15.55 -23.69 -9.16
N LYS A 94 -16.41 -23.30 -10.11
CA LYS A 94 -15.99 -22.60 -11.34
C LYS A 94 -15.96 -21.10 -11.13
N TYR A 95 -14.94 -20.46 -11.68
CA TYR A 95 -14.72 -19.02 -11.63
C TYR A 95 -14.54 -18.48 -13.04
N ASP A 96 -15.08 -17.28 -13.27
CA ASP A 96 -14.91 -16.54 -14.54
C ASP A 96 -13.58 -15.78 -14.51
N ILE A 97 -13.26 -15.20 -13.34
CA ILE A 97 -12.09 -14.34 -13.11
C ILE A 97 -11.38 -14.77 -11.82
N PHE A 98 -10.05 -14.83 -11.88
CA PHE A 98 -9.17 -14.81 -10.72
C PHE A 98 -8.49 -13.44 -10.63
N LEU A 99 -8.67 -12.75 -9.51
CA LEU A 99 -7.85 -11.60 -9.13
C LEU A 99 -6.73 -12.11 -8.23
N VAL A 100 -5.49 -12.05 -8.69
CA VAL A 100 -4.31 -12.54 -7.96
C VAL A 100 -3.50 -11.34 -7.49
N ASP A 101 -3.06 -11.37 -6.24
CA ASP A 101 -2.24 -10.31 -5.64
C ASP A 101 -0.95 -10.86 -4.99
N GLN A 102 0.08 -10.01 -4.93
CA GLN A 102 1.45 -10.23 -4.45
C GLN A 102 2.25 -11.33 -5.18
N VAL A 103 1.81 -12.59 -5.14
CA VAL A 103 2.64 -13.74 -5.54
C VAL A 103 2.14 -14.33 -6.86
N SER A 104 2.88 -14.12 -7.94
CA SER A 104 2.49 -14.60 -9.28
C SER A 104 2.87 -16.05 -9.57
N ALA A 105 3.75 -16.66 -8.77
CA ALA A 105 4.35 -17.96 -9.07
C ALA A 105 3.35 -19.12 -9.29
N HIS A 106 2.14 -19.02 -8.73
CA HIS A 106 1.09 -20.04 -8.88
C HIS A 106 0.16 -19.82 -10.09
N ILE A 107 0.26 -18.68 -10.79
CA ILE A 107 -0.54 -18.36 -12.00
C ILE A 107 -0.46 -19.46 -13.07
N PRO A 108 0.70 -20.08 -13.38
CA PRO A 108 0.77 -21.17 -14.36
C PRO A 108 -0.09 -22.37 -14.00
N LEU A 109 -0.03 -22.80 -12.73
CA LEU A 109 -0.85 -23.90 -12.24
C LEU A 109 -2.33 -23.51 -12.26
N LEU A 110 -2.65 -22.27 -11.88
CA LEU A 110 -4.02 -21.76 -11.88
C LEU A 110 -4.64 -21.76 -13.28
N ARG A 111 -3.88 -21.31 -14.31
CA ARG A 111 -4.29 -21.37 -15.72
C ARG A 111 -4.49 -22.80 -16.21
N PHE A 112 -3.61 -23.71 -15.81
CA PHE A 112 -3.67 -25.10 -16.23
C PHE A 112 -4.92 -25.80 -15.69
N LEU A 113 -5.22 -25.60 -14.40
CA LEU A 113 -6.36 -26.21 -13.74
C LEU A 113 -7.70 -25.54 -14.09
N ASN A 114 -7.66 -24.25 -14.49
CA ASN A 114 -8.86 -23.45 -14.80
C ASN A 114 -8.74 -22.78 -16.18
N PRO A 115 -8.68 -23.53 -17.29
CA PRO A 115 -8.35 -23.00 -18.62
C PRO A 115 -9.36 -22.00 -19.18
N SER A 116 -10.61 -22.04 -18.71
CA SER A 116 -11.67 -21.11 -19.14
C SER A 116 -11.65 -19.78 -18.37
N ALA A 117 -11.03 -19.74 -17.19
CA ALA A 117 -11.02 -18.55 -16.35
C ALA A 117 -9.96 -17.55 -16.83
N LYS A 118 -10.25 -16.26 -16.67
CA LYS A 118 -9.28 -15.19 -16.90
C LYS A 118 -8.58 -14.83 -15.60
N ILE A 119 -7.38 -14.28 -15.71
CA ILE A 119 -6.53 -13.96 -14.56
C ILE A 119 -6.11 -12.50 -14.69
N VAL A 120 -6.41 -11.71 -13.68
CA VAL A 120 -5.93 -10.35 -13.53
C VAL A 120 -4.98 -10.34 -12.34
N PHE A 121 -3.74 -9.90 -12.57
CA PHE A 121 -2.76 -9.76 -11.51
C PHE A 121 -2.71 -8.30 -11.07
N TYR A 122 -2.87 -8.03 -9.78
CA TYR A 122 -2.69 -6.70 -9.20
C TYR A 122 -1.32 -6.65 -8.53
N CYS A 123 -0.51 -5.65 -8.87
CA CYS A 123 0.84 -5.49 -8.36
C CYS A 123 0.95 -4.18 -7.58
N HIS A 124 1.19 -4.27 -6.27
CA HIS A 124 1.47 -3.12 -5.43
C HIS A 124 2.88 -2.57 -5.64
N PHE A 125 3.84 -3.46 -5.77
CA PHE A 125 5.24 -3.18 -6.08
C PHE A 125 5.96 -4.51 -6.43
N PRO A 126 6.96 -4.51 -7.34
CA PRO A 126 7.72 -5.73 -7.64
C PRO A 126 8.45 -6.28 -6.40
N ASP A 127 8.31 -7.58 -6.10
CA ASP A 127 8.95 -8.19 -4.92
C ASP A 127 10.46 -8.02 -4.98
N LYS A 128 11.03 -8.09 -6.19
CA LYS A 128 12.46 -7.87 -6.49
C LYS A 128 13.05 -6.67 -5.75
N LEU A 129 12.29 -5.58 -5.66
CA LEU A 129 12.72 -4.31 -5.06
C LEU A 129 12.52 -4.24 -3.53
N LEU A 130 11.81 -5.21 -2.93
CA LEU A 130 11.59 -5.30 -1.48
C LEU A 130 12.72 -6.05 -0.76
N SER A 131 13.59 -6.76 -1.48
CA SER A 131 14.66 -7.56 -0.88
C SER A 131 15.87 -6.71 -0.48
N LYS A 132 16.36 -6.90 0.76
CA LYS A 132 17.60 -6.25 1.23
C LYS A 132 18.80 -6.71 0.39
N PRO A 133 19.78 -5.84 0.11
CA PRO A 133 21.00 -6.23 -0.59
C PRO A 133 21.70 -7.40 0.11
N ALA A 134 22.18 -8.37 -0.67
CA ALA A 134 22.92 -9.49 -0.11
C ALA A 134 24.32 -9.02 0.35
N VAL A 135 24.64 -9.21 1.64
CA VAL A 135 25.92 -8.84 2.27
C VAL A 135 26.60 -10.10 2.84
N GLY A 136 27.94 -10.11 2.84
CA GLY A 136 28.77 -11.18 3.43
C GLY A 136 29.21 -12.28 2.47
N ALA A 137 29.86 -13.32 2.99
CA ALA A 137 30.46 -14.40 2.20
C ALA A 137 29.46 -15.18 1.32
N LEU A 138 28.19 -15.24 1.74
CA LEU A 138 27.10 -15.90 0.99
C LEU A 138 26.41 -14.97 -0.02
N ALA A 139 26.87 -13.72 -0.19
CA ALA A 139 26.23 -12.75 -1.08
C ALA A 139 26.12 -13.21 -2.54
N PRO A 140 27.14 -13.85 -3.17
CA PRO A 140 27.02 -14.36 -4.53
C PRO A 140 25.91 -15.41 -4.67
N LEU A 141 25.83 -16.35 -3.71
CA LEU A 141 24.81 -17.40 -3.70
C LEU A 141 23.40 -16.81 -3.51
N LYS A 142 23.23 -15.85 -2.60
CA LYS A 142 21.95 -15.14 -2.41
C LYS A 142 21.52 -14.37 -3.65
N LYS A 143 22.48 -13.77 -4.40
CA LYS A 143 22.19 -13.10 -5.68
C LYS A 143 21.71 -14.08 -6.75
N ILE A 144 22.34 -15.25 -6.86
CA ILE A 144 21.90 -16.31 -7.80
C ILE A 144 20.51 -16.81 -7.42
N TYR A 145 20.31 -17.15 -6.14
CA TYR A 145 18.99 -17.53 -5.61
C TYR A 145 17.93 -16.49 -5.98
N ARG A 146 18.21 -15.20 -5.72
CA ARG A 146 17.26 -14.12 -6.02
C ARG A 146 17.00 -13.99 -7.53
N ALA A 147 18.03 -14.06 -8.35
CA ALA A 147 17.89 -13.97 -9.81
C ALA A 147 16.98 -15.06 -10.39
N VAL A 148 17.04 -16.29 -9.85
CA VAL A 148 16.14 -17.38 -10.23
C VAL A 148 14.68 -17.04 -9.89
N PHE A 149 14.41 -16.60 -8.67
CA PHE A 149 13.04 -16.23 -8.25
C PHE A 149 12.52 -14.99 -8.97
N ASP A 150 13.37 -14.01 -9.27
CA ASP A 150 12.99 -12.83 -10.06
C ASP A 150 12.59 -13.24 -11.49
N ALA A 151 13.34 -14.16 -12.11
CA ALA A 151 12.99 -14.67 -13.43
C ALA A 151 11.66 -15.47 -13.42
N ILE A 152 11.41 -16.22 -12.35
CA ILE A 152 10.14 -16.90 -12.12
C ILE A 152 9.01 -15.88 -11.95
N GLU A 153 9.18 -14.87 -11.10
CA GLU A 153 8.19 -13.80 -10.86
C GLU A 153 7.86 -13.09 -12.18
N GLU A 154 8.87 -12.72 -12.97
CA GLU A 154 8.67 -12.08 -14.26
C GLU A 154 7.87 -12.95 -15.24
N PHE A 155 8.32 -14.19 -15.41
CA PHE A 155 7.69 -15.14 -16.32
C PHE A 155 6.24 -15.42 -15.90
N THR A 156 6.00 -15.70 -14.63
CA THR A 156 4.68 -16.09 -14.11
C THR A 156 3.72 -14.92 -14.04
N THR A 157 4.20 -13.71 -13.74
CA THR A 157 3.39 -12.47 -13.85
C THR A 157 2.98 -12.21 -15.30
N GLY A 158 3.90 -12.41 -16.25
CA GLY A 158 3.63 -12.29 -17.69
C GLY A 158 2.59 -13.28 -18.22
N MET A 159 2.20 -14.29 -17.44
CA MET A 159 1.13 -15.21 -17.76
C MET A 159 -0.25 -14.74 -17.29
N ALA A 160 -0.40 -13.60 -16.62
CA ALA A 160 -1.72 -13.00 -16.39
C ALA A 160 -2.38 -12.59 -17.72
N HIS A 161 -3.71 -12.48 -17.77
CA HIS A 161 -4.41 -11.90 -18.92
C HIS A 161 -4.40 -10.37 -18.89
N SER A 162 -4.20 -9.80 -17.70
CA SER A 162 -3.98 -8.38 -17.48
C SER A 162 -3.17 -8.17 -16.21
N ILE A 163 -2.42 -7.07 -16.17
CA ILE A 163 -1.64 -6.64 -15.03
C ILE A 163 -2.11 -5.23 -14.65
N LEU A 164 -2.47 -5.05 -13.40
CA LEU A 164 -2.86 -3.79 -12.79
C LEU A 164 -1.77 -3.34 -11.81
N VAL A 165 -1.52 -2.03 -11.74
CA VAL A 165 -0.59 -1.41 -10.78
C VAL A 165 -1.27 -0.25 -10.07
N ASN A 166 -0.84 0.06 -8.85
CA ASN A 166 -1.43 1.10 -8.00
C ASN A 166 -1.11 2.54 -8.42
N SER A 167 -0.11 2.75 -9.29
CA SER A 167 0.33 4.07 -9.72
C SER A 167 1.17 3.98 -11.01
N GLU A 168 1.29 5.08 -11.76
CA GLU A 168 2.21 5.23 -12.89
C GLU A 168 3.67 5.10 -12.43
N PHE A 169 4.00 5.58 -11.23
CA PHE A 169 5.32 5.38 -10.63
C PHE A 169 5.64 3.89 -10.48
N THR A 170 4.73 3.11 -9.90
CA THR A 170 4.87 1.65 -9.79
C THR A 170 4.91 1.00 -11.16
N GLY A 171 4.09 1.45 -12.12
CA GLY A 171 4.15 0.96 -13.50
C GLY A 171 5.52 1.17 -14.16
N THR A 172 6.16 2.32 -13.89
CA THR A 172 7.51 2.63 -14.38
C THR A 172 8.56 1.73 -13.72
N GLN A 173 8.50 1.56 -12.40
CA GLN A 173 9.38 0.64 -11.67
C GLN A 173 9.21 -0.80 -12.16
N PHE A 174 7.96 -1.22 -12.36
CA PHE A 174 7.61 -2.54 -12.89
C PHE A 174 8.23 -2.77 -14.27
N ALA A 175 8.08 -1.82 -15.20
CA ALA A 175 8.66 -1.90 -16.55
C ALA A 175 10.20 -1.90 -16.54
N GLN A 176 10.84 -1.19 -15.60
CA GLN A 176 12.30 -1.19 -15.46
C GLN A 176 12.85 -2.53 -14.95
N GLN A 177 12.09 -3.21 -14.08
CA GLN A 177 12.50 -4.49 -13.48
C GLN A 177 12.19 -5.70 -14.35
N PHE A 178 11.04 -5.71 -15.03
CA PHE A 178 10.53 -6.82 -15.83
C PHE A 178 10.66 -6.52 -17.33
N LYS A 179 11.89 -6.68 -17.86
CA LYS A 179 12.26 -6.28 -19.23
C LYS A 179 11.76 -7.22 -20.33
N SER A 180 11.48 -8.47 -20.01
CA SER A 180 10.97 -9.51 -20.91
C SER A 180 9.46 -9.64 -20.88
N LEU A 181 8.78 -8.83 -20.08
CA LEU A 181 7.33 -8.90 -19.93
C LEU A 181 6.61 -8.18 -21.08
N LEU A 182 5.77 -8.92 -21.80
CA LEU A 182 5.09 -8.43 -23.02
C LEU A 182 3.82 -7.63 -22.73
N ILE A 183 3.23 -7.79 -21.53
CA ILE A 183 1.97 -7.16 -21.15
C ILE A 183 2.25 -5.82 -20.47
N LYS A 184 1.86 -4.71 -21.09
CA LYS A 184 1.98 -3.41 -20.42
C LYS A 184 1.02 -3.34 -19.21
N PRO A 185 1.52 -3.06 -17.98
CA PRO A 185 0.65 -2.83 -16.83
C PRO A 185 -0.27 -1.64 -17.05
N LYS A 186 -1.47 -1.70 -16.48
CA LYS A 186 -2.41 -0.59 -16.46
C LYS A 186 -2.54 -0.04 -15.04
N VAL A 187 -2.65 1.27 -14.91
CA VAL A 187 -2.87 1.88 -13.60
C VAL A 187 -4.33 1.73 -13.19
N LEU A 188 -4.53 1.22 -11.98
CA LEU A 188 -5.79 1.25 -11.26
C LEU A 188 -5.50 1.68 -9.82
N TYR A 189 -5.81 2.93 -9.52
CA TYR A 189 -5.46 3.55 -8.24
C TYR A 189 -6.18 2.90 -7.05
N PRO A 190 -5.50 2.75 -5.91
CA PRO A 190 -6.12 2.20 -4.71
C PRO A 190 -7.21 3.16 -4.20
N PRO A 191 -8.34 2.64 -3.68
CA PRO A 191 -9.39 3.47 -3.14
C PRO A 191 -9.09 3.93 -1.71
N ILE A 192 -9.76 4.99 -1.28
CA ILE A 192 -10.01 5.28 0.14
C ILE A 192 -11.45 4.89 0.51
N ASN A 193 -11.64 4.43 1.73
CA ASN A 193 -12.98 4.25 2.30
C ASN A 193 -13.48 5.61 2.83
N THR A 194 -14.28 6.30 2.03
CA THR A 194 -14.77 7.66 2.32
C THR A 194 -15.65 7.73 3.57
N ALA A 195 -16.40 6.67 3.86
CA ALA A 195 -17.28 6.62 5.03
C ALA A 195 -16.53 6.81 6.36
N LEU A 196 -15.26 6.37 6.43
CA LEU A 196 -14.40 6.57 7.62
C LEU A 196 -14.08 8.04 7.92
N TYR A 197 -14.26 8.92 6.93
CA TYR A 197 -13.97 10.35 7.03
C TYR A 197 -15.26 11.19 7.10
N ASP A 198 -16.38 10.65 6.62
CA ASP A 198 -17.68 11.32 6.73
C ASP A 198 -18.31 11.14 8.12
N GLU A 199 -18.06 10.00 8.77
CA GLU A 199 -18.59 9.70 10.10
C GLU A 199 -17.62 10.12 11.21
N LYS A 200 -18.05 11.07 12.05
CA LYS A 200 -17.28 11.43 13.25
C LYS A 200 -17.27 10.25 14.21
N PRO A 201 -16.10 9.77 14.66
CA PRO A 201 -16.03 8.64 15.58
C PRO A 201 -16.74 9.00 16.90
N PRO A 202 -17.34 8.01 17.60
CA PRO A 202 -17.97 8.23 18.89
C PRO A 202 -16.98 8.95 19.82
N GLN A 203 -17.41 10.05 20.45
CA GLN A 203 -16.59 10.73 21.43
C GLN A 203 -16.35 9.79 22.61
N ASP A 204 -15.13 9.28 22.72
CA ASP A 204 -14.69 8.68 23.97
C ASP A 204 -14.61 9.80 25.01
N SER A 205 -15.12 9.52 26.21
CA SER A 205 -15.17 10.44 27.36
C SER A 205 -13.80 10.93 27.86
N LYS A 206 -12.70 10.54 27.20
CA LYS A 206 -11.35 11.04 27.42
C LYS A 206 -11.01 12.06 26.34
N GLN A 207 -10.70 13.27 26.78
CA GLN A 207 -10.19 14.35 25.93
C GLN A 207 -8.91 13.86 25.23
N ASP A 208 -9.00 13.51 23.94
CA ASP A 208 -7.84 12.99 23.22
C ASP A 208 -6.79 14.09 23.03
N ARG A 209 -5.51 13.70 23.11
CA ARG A 209 -4.38 14.64 23.11
C ARG A 209 -4.31 15.45 21.82
N VAL A 210 -4.70 14.88 20.68
CA VAL A 210 -4.63 15.56 19.38
C VAL A 210 -5.69 16.64 19.30
N SER A 211 -6.96 16.31 19.53
CA SER A 211 -8.05 17.30 19.49
C SER A 211 -7.82 18.44 20.48
N SER A 212 -7.31 18.13 21.68
CA SER A 212 -7.02 19.15 22.71
C SER A 212 -6.01 20.22 22.26
N VAL A 213 -5.09 19.84 21.37
CA VAL A 213 -4.03 20.70 20.82
C VAL A 213 -4.52 21.39 19.56
N LEU A 214 -5.13 20.65 18.62
CA LEU A 214 -5.62 21.19 17.36
C LEU A 214 -6.82 22.12 17.52
N SER A 215 -7.58 22.03 18.62
CA SER A 215 -8.65 22.99 18.92
C SER A 215 -8.13 24.37 19.37
N LYS A 216 -6.84 24.50 19.70
CA LYS A 216 -6.23 25.73 20.27
C LYS A 216 -5.14 26.32 19.38
N LYS A 217 -4.53 25.50 18.52
CA LYS A 217 -3.40 25.86 17.66
C LYS A 217 -3.64 25.40 16.23
N ILE A 218 -3.05 26.10 15.28
CA ILE A 218 -3.09 25.73 13.87
C ILE A 218 -2.14 24.56 13.64
N GLY A 219 -2.72 23.41 13.27
CA GLY A 219 -2.00 22.16 13.08
C GLY A 219 -1.29 22.05 11.73
N ILE A 220 0.02 21.88 11.77
CA ILE A 220 0.82 21.30 10.69
C ILE A 220 1.07 19.86 11.10
N VAL A 221 0.66 18.89 10.28
CA VAL A 221 0.62 17.48 10.70
C VAL A 221 1.40 16.61 9.73
N SER A 222 2.24 15.72 10.23
CA SER A 222 2.85 14.65 9.44
C SER A 222 2.35 13.30 9.93
N ILE A 223 1.80 12.48 9.02
CA ILE A 223 1.29 11.14 9.32
C ILE A 223 2.16 10.10 8.61
N ASN A 224 3.12 9.53 9.33
CA ASN A 224 4.09 8.57 8.80
C ASN A 224 4.50 7.55 9.86
N ARG A 225 4.78 6.30 9.45
CA ARG A 225 5.50 5.37 10.33
C ARG A 225 6.85 5.97 10.72
N PHE A 226 7.29 5.75 11.95
CA PHE A 226 8.54 6.28 12.49
C PHE A 226 9.78 5.56 11.92
N GLU A 227 9.95 5.61 10.60
CA GLU A 227 11.05 4.98 9.86
C GLU A 227 11.87 6.08 9.14
N ARG A 228 13.21 6.00 9.16
CA ARG A 228 14.06 7.06 8.56
C ARG A 228 13.76 7.36 7.09
N LYS A 229 13.42 6.34 6.30
CA LYS A 229 13.06 6.48 4.89
C LYS A 229 11.82 7.36 4.64
N LYS A 230 11.02 7.62 5.67
CA LYS A 230 9.84 8.50 5.58
C LYS A 230 10.21 9.99 5.72
N GLY A 231 11.45 10.32 6.09
CA GLY A 231 11.96 11.70 6.09
C GLY A 231 11.26 12.63 7.08
N ILE A 232 10.78 12.11 8.23
CA ILE A 232 10.01 12.89 9.22
C ILE A 232 10.83 14.08 9.77
N ASP A 233 12.16 13.96 9.78
CA ASP A 233 13.06 15.04 10.17
C ASP A 233 12.92 16.28 9.28
N LEU A 234 12.54 16.12 8.01
CA LEU A 234 12.24 17.24 7.12
C LEU A 234 11.03 18.04 7.60
N ALA A 235 9.97 17.39 8.08
CA ALA A 235 8.82 18.09 8.64
C ALA A 235 9.22 18.95 9.85
N VAL A 236 10.12 18.46 10.71
CA VAL A 236 10.64 19.21 11.86
C VAL A 236 11.49 20.39 11.41
N LYS A 237 12.43 20.18 10.48
CA LYS A 237 13.32 21.24 9.95
C LYS A 237 12.53 22.31 9.21
N SER A 238 11.54 21.93 8.41
CA SER A 238 10.64 22.88 7.74
C SER A 238 9.83 23.69 8.72
N PHE A 239 9.29 23.05 9.77
CA PHE A 239 8.52 23.75 10.79
C PHE A 239 9.36 24.78 11.56
N ASP A 240 10.63 24.48 11.86
CA ASP A 240 11.58 25.46 12.42
C ASP A 240 11.72 26.70 11.53
N ILE A 241 11.86 26.50 10.21
CA ILE A 241 11.95 27.59 9.24
C ILE A 241 10.65 28.40 9.20
N VAL A 242 9.48 27.74 9.20
CA VAL A 242 8.17 28.42 9.25
C VAL A 242 8.05 29.27 10.51
N LYS A 243 8.40 28.74 11.68
CA LYS A 243 8.40 29.46 12.96
C LYS A 243 9.30 30.69 12.90
N LYS A 244 10.53 30.56 12.39
CA LYS A 244 11.49 31.66 12.27
C LYS A 244 11.05 32.74 11.28
N LYS A 245 10.52 32.37 10.12
CA LYS A 245 10.09 33.31 9.08
C LYS A 245 8.79 34.03 9.42
N THR A 246 7.87 33.38 10.14
CA THR A 246 6.53 33.94 10.42
C THR A 246 6.38 34.52 11.82
N ASN A 247 7.26 34.15 12.76
CA ASN A 247 7.18 34.49 14.18
C ASN A 247 5.83 34.14 14.84
N ARG A 248 5.11 33.14 14.29
CA ARG A 248 3.78 32.72 14.77
C ARG A 248 3.89 31.75 15.95
N ASN A 249 3.19 32.07 17.05
CA ASN A 249 3.15 31.22 18.26
C ASN A 249 1.91 30.32 18.34
N ASP A 250 0.93 30.56 17.47
CA ASP A 250 -0.30 29.78 17.34
C ASP A 250 -0.12 28.50 16.50
N LEU A 251 1.07 28.25 15.95
CA LEU A 251 1.37 27.03 15.19
C LEU A 251 1.83 25.87 16.10
N VAL A 252 1.44 24.65 15.71
CA VAL A 252 1.93 23.39 16.28
C VAL A 252 2.24 22.39 15.18
N LEU A 253 3.34 21.66 15.33
CA LEU A 253 3.65 20.49 14.50
C LEU A 253 3.20 19.23 15.23
N VAL A 254 2.40 18.38 14.59
CA VAL A 254 2.03 17.07 15.11
C VAL A 254 2.72 15.99 14.27
N LEU A 255 3.57 15.19 14.89
CA LEU A 255 4.24 14.04 14.29
C LEU A 255 3.52 12.77 14.73
N ALA A 256 2.77 12.15 13.84
CA ALA A 256 1.90 11.02 14.14
C ALA A 256 2.16 9.83 13.23
N GLY A 257 1.92 8.62 13.72
CA GLY A 257 1.95 7.44 12.86
C GLY A 257 2.34 6.16 13.57
N GLY A 258 2.38 5.07 12.81
CA GLY A 258 2.65 3.75 13.34
C GLY A 258 4.01 3.67 14.04
N TYR A 259 3.99 3.21 15.27
CA TYR A 259 5.17 2.96 16.10
C TYR A 259 5.05 1.55 16.68
N ASP A 260 6.06 0.72 16.45
CA ASP A 260 6.18 -0.61 17.06
C ASP A 260 7.41 -0.62 17.99
N PRO A 261 7.22 -0.77 19.32
CA PRO A 261 8.33 -0.81 20.28
C PRO A 261 9.26 -2.03 20.09
N ASN A 262 8.83 -3.06 19.36
CA ASN A 262 9.65 -4.23 19.06
C ASN A 262 10.50 -4.06 17.80
N LEU A 263 10.33 -2.96 17.06
CA LEU A 263 11.14 -2.64 15.89
C LEU A 263 12.19 -1.60 16.28
N GLU A 264 13.46 -2.03 16.35
CA GLU A 264 14.60 -1.17 16.71
C GLU A 264 14.67 0.12 15.87
N GLU A 265 14.38 0.04 14.57
CA GLU A 265 14.31 1.20 13.67
C GLU A 265 13.35 2.28 14.18
N ASN A 266 12.15 1.88 14.62
CA ASN A 266 11.14 2.82 15.13
C ASN A 266 11.60 3.48 16.43
N VAL A 267 12.17 2.68 17.34
CA VAL A 267 12.63 3.16 18.65
C VAL A 267 13.75 4.18 18.49
N LEU A 268 14.77 3.85 17.69
CA LEU A 268 15.92 4.71 17.45
C LEU A 268 15.51 5.99 16.71
N HIS A 269 14.73 5.87 15.64
CA HIS A 269 14.34 7.04 14.86
C HIS A 269 13.42 7.99 15.66
N PHE A 270 12.51 7.45 16.48
CA PHE A 270 11.70 8.27 17.37
C PHE A 270 12.57 9.10 18.34
N ALA A 271 13.60 8.48 18.95
CA ALA A 271 14.53 9.18 19.82
C ALA A 271 15.34 10.27 19.08
N GLU A 272 15.81 9.97 17.85
CA GLU A 272 16.50 10.95 17.00
C GLU A 272 15.64 12.19 16.72
N LEU A 273 14.35 11.99 16.44
CA LEU A 273 13.40 13.08 16.22
C LEU A 273 13.17 13.89 17.50
N GLN A 274 13.08 13.24 18.67
CA GLN A 274 12.97 13.93 19.96
C GLN A 274 14.20 14.83 20.21
N ASP A 275 15.39 14.32 19.94
CA ASP A 275 16.62 15.07 20.07
C ASP A 275 16.71 16.22 19.07
N LEU A 276 16.24 16.03 17.84
CA LEU A 276 16.16 17.10 16.83
C LEU A 276 15.22 18.22 17.29
N VAL A 277 14.03 17.87 17.80
CA VAL A 277 13.06 18.84 18.34
C VAL A 277 13.67 19.65 19.49
N LYS A 278 14.39 18.99 20.41
CA LYS A 278 15.10 19.67 21.51
C LYS A 278 16.20 20.58 20.99
N LYS A 279 17.05 20.11 20.07
CA LYS A 279 18.15 20.90 19.47
C LYS A 279 17.66 22.17 18.78
N LEU A 280 16.48 22.12 18.18
CA LEU A 280 15.85 23.26 17.52
C LEU A 280 14.98 24.12 18.46
N ASN A 281 14.93 23.81 19.76
CA ASN A 281 14.12 24.51 20.77
C ASN A 281 12.61 24.52 20.43
N LEU A 282 12.10 23.41 19.89
CA LEU A 282 10.71 23.28 19.44
C LEU A 282 9.81 22.48 20.38
N SER A 283 10.29 22.07 21.56
CA SER A 283 9.58 21.15 22.47
C SER A 283 8.14 21.60 22.83
N GLU A 284 7.90 22.91 22.98
CA GLU A 284 6.58 23.48 23.30
C GLU A 284 5.64 23.63 22.07
N HIS A 285 6.16 23.35 20.87
CA HIS A 285 5.49 23.51 19.59
C HIS A 285 5.38 22.21 18.79
N VAL A 286 5.85 21.09 19.33
CA VAL A 286 5.80 19.79 18.65
C VAL A 286 5.09 18.77 19.55
N LEU A 287 4.03 18.16 19.03
CA LEU A 287 3.35 17.01 19.65
C LEU A 287 3.75 15.73 18.91
N MET A 288 4.32 14.76 19.64
CA MET A 288 4.60 13.43 19.10
C MET A 288 3.49 12.45 19.50
N VAL A 289 3.00 11.68 18.53
CA VAL A 289 1.87 10.78 18.65
C VAL A 289 2.29 9.39 18.13
N PRO A 290 3.07 8.62 18.93
CA PRO A 290 3.48 7.26 18.55
C PRO A 290 2.27 6.33 18.63
N SER A 291 1.76 5.96 17.47
CA SER A 291 0.46 5.29 17.29
C SER A 291 -0.73 6.15 17.76
N PHE A 292 -1.82 6.09 17.01
CA PHE A 292 -3.02 6.87 17.28
C PHE A 292 -4.28 6.00 17.23
N SER A 293 -5.28 6.40 18.00
CA SER A 293 -6.64 5.87 17.93
C SER A 293 -7.39 6.38 16.69
N ASN A 294 -8.57 5.80 16.41
CA ASN A 294 -9.43 6.30 15.33
C ASN A 294 -9.92 7.74 15.57
N VAL A 295 -10.16 8.13 16.83
CA VAL A 295 -10.53 9.50 17.21
C VAL A 295 -9.40 10.47 16.90
N GLU A 296 -8.18 10.13 17.30
CA GLU A 296 -6.99 10.94 17.00
C GLU A 296 -6.72 11.00 15.49
N ARG A 297 -6.87 9.89 14.76
CA ARG A 297 -6.75 9.86 13.29
C ARG A 297 -7.72 10.82 12.63
N TYR A 298 -8.98 10.81 13.06
CA TYR A 298 -10.00 11.73 12.57
C TYR A 298 -9.58 13.18 12.81
N ALA A 299 -9.16 13.53 14.03
CA ALA A 299 -8.69 14.88 14.36
C ALA A 299 -7.46 15.31 13.54
N LEU A 300 -6.47 14.43 13.36
CA LEU A 300 -5.29 14.70 12.54
C LEU A 300 -5.66 15.09 11.09
N LEU A 301 -6.68 14.44 10.52
CA LEU A 301 -7.12 14.67 9.15
C LEU A 301 -8.19 15.76 9.01
N HIS A 302 -9.04 16.00 10.01
CA HIS A 302 -10.12 16.98 9.94
C HIS A 302 -9.82 18.33 10.60
N ASP A 303 -8.88 18.39 11.53
CA ASP A 303 -8.61 19.60 12.32
C ASP A 303 -7.24 20.22 11.98
N SER A 304 -6.45 19.56 11.13
CA SER A 304 -5.21 20.13 10.60
C SER A 304 -5.48 21.27 9.60
N ALA A 305 -4.53 22.19 9.49
CA ALA A 305 -4.49 23.16 8.41
C ALA A 305 -3.68 22.64 7.22
N VAL A 306 -2.56 21.97 7.50
CA VAL A 306 -1.64 21.43 6.49
C VAL A 306 -1.20 20.02 6.88
N ILE A 307 -1.23 19.10 5.93
CA ILE A 307 -0.57 17.79 6.00
C ILE A 307 0.75 17.85 5.25
N VAL A 308 1.85 17.53 5.95
CA VAL A 308 3.21 17.48 5.41
C VAL A 308 3.59 16.02 5.14
N TYR A 309 3.78 15.70 3.86
CA TYR A 309 4.08 14.36 3.39
C TYR A 309 5.49 14.27 2.76
N THR A 310 6.45 13.88 3.58
CA THR A 310 7.90 13.83 3.28
C THR A 310 8.44 12.57 2.59
N PRO A 311 7.75 11.41 2.53
CA PRO A 311 8.33 10.23 1.88
C PRO A 311 8.67 10.44 0.40
N GLN A 312 9.89 10.04 0.01
CA GLN A 312 10.31 9.97 -1.40
C GLN A 312 10.08 8.59 -1.99
N ASN A 313 9.87 8.53 -3.31
CA ASN A 313 9.71 7.29 -4.07
C ASN A 313 8.63 6.37 -3.48
N GLU A 314 7.61 6.95 -2.85
CA GLU A 314 6.49 6.20 -2.30
C GLU A 314 5.64 5.63 -3.44
N HIS A 315 5.22 4.37 -3.33
CA HIS A 315 4.45 3.69 -4.38
C HIS A 315 3.16 4.46 -4.73
N PHE A 316 2.38 4.81 -3.71
CA PHE A 316 1.16 5.60 -3.89
C PHE A 316 1.06 6.74 -2.86
N GLY A 317 1.18 6.43 -1.57
CA GLY A 317 0.99 7.41 -0.51
C GLY A 317 -0.48 7.73 -0.29
N ILE A 318 -1.16 6.90 0.50
CA ILE A 318 -2.61 7.03 0.75
C ILE A 318 -2.94 8.27 1.59
N VAL A 319 -2.05 8.66 2.51
CA VAL A 319 -2.26 9.80 3.44
C VAL A 319 -2.57 11.12 2.70
N PRO A 320 -1.83 11.51 1.64
CA PRO A 320 -2.22 12.63 0.78
C PRO A 320 -3.67 12.56 0.29
N VAL A 321 -4.13 11.41 -0.18
CA VAL A 321 -5.49 11.22 -0.70
C VAL A 321 -6.54 11.35 0.41
N GLU A 322 -6.26 10.80 1.59
CA GLU A 322 -7.12 10.89 2.77
C GLU A 322 -7.26 12.35 3.23
N ALA A 323 -6.13 13.07 3.32
CA ALA A 323 -6.09 14.49 3.67
C ALA A 323 -6.83 15.37 2.66
N MET A 324 -6.62 15.12 1.37
CA MET A 324 -7.33 15.82 0.28
C MET A 324 -8.84 15.57 0.37
N TYR A 325 -9.27 14.35 0.70
CA TYR A 325 -10.69 14.06 0.93
C TYR A 325 -11.26 14.86 2.10
N CYS A 326 -10.48 15.05 3.16
CA CYS A 326 -10.85 15.87 4.32
C CYS A 326 -10.72 17.38 4.07
N GLU A 327 -10.53 17.81 2.81
CA GLU A 327 -10.35 19.20 2.38
C GLU A 327 -9.13 19.89 3.00
N ARG A 328 -8.11 19.12 3.37
CA ARG A 328 -6.87 19.66 3.93
C ARG A 328 -5.85 19.95 2.84
N CYS A 329 -5.06 21.00 3.05
CA CYS A 329 -3.89 21.25 2.22
C CYS A 329 -2.85 20.15 2.45
N VAL A 330 -2.33 19.60 1.36
CA VAL A 330 -1.19 18.67 1.40
C VAL A 330 0.02 19.35 0.79
N VAL A 331 1.14 19.37 1.51
CA VAL A 331 2.46 19.72 1.00
C VAL A 331 3.26 18.43 0.96
N ALA A 332 3.60 17.95 -0.24
CA ALA A 332 4.25 16.67 -0.43
C ALA A 332 5.53 16.78 -1.26
N ALA A 333 6.46 15.86 -1.03
CA ALA A 333 7.61 15.70 -1.92
C ALA A 333 7.15 15.41 -3.36
N ASN A 334 7.80 16.04 -4.34
CA ASN A 334 7.53 15.88 -5.77
C ASN A 334 8.08 14.56 -6.34
N SER A 335 7.78 13.44 -5.68
CA SER A 335 8.32 12.12 -6.00
C SER A 335 7.28 11.02 -5.75
N GLY A 336 7.29 9.98 -6.58
CA GLY A 336 6.40 8.82 -6.40
C GLY A 336 4.92 9.14 -6.60
N GLY A 337 4.06 8.42 -5.89
CA GLY A 337 2.60 8.53 -5.99
C GLY A 337 2.00 9.94 -5.74
N PRO A 338 2.56 10.80 -4.85
CA PRO A 338 2.12 12.20 -4.74
C PRO A 338 2.04 12.98 -6.06
N LEU A 339 2.92 12.71 -7.03
CA LEU A 339 2.89 13.33 -8.37
C LEU A 339 1.59 13.02 -9.13
N GLU A 340 0.90 11.95 -8.76
CA GLU A 340 -0.32 11.49 -9.41
C GLU A 340 -1.55 11.92 -8.61
N SER A 341 -1.50 11.83 -7.28
CA SER A 341 -2.60 12.22 -6.41
C SER A 341 -2.80 13.73 -6.38
N ILE A 342 -1.72 14.53 -6.33
CA ILE A 342 -1.78 15.98 -6.17
C ILE A 342 -1.61 16.68 -7.52
N LYS A 343 -2.47 17.66 -7.79
CA LYS A 343 -2.26 18.68 -8.82
C LYS A 343 -1.69 19.93 -8.14
N ASP A 344 -0.44 20.23 -8.45
CA ASP A 344 0.32 21.31 -7.81
C ASP A 344 -0.41 22.66 -7.90
N LYS A 345 -0.42 23.38 -6.77
CA LYS A 345 -1.08 24.69 -6.54
C LYS A 345 -2.59 24.73 -6.79
N GLU A 346 -3.23 23.59 -7.08
CA GLU A 346 -4.69 23.49 -7.26
C GLU A 346 -5.36 22.65 -6.18
N THR A 347 -4.69 21.58 -5.74
CA THR A 347 -5.21 20.59 -4.79
C THR A 347 -4.23 20.24 -3.66
N GLY A 348 -3.02 20.79 -3.74
CA GLY A 348 -1.88 20.51 -2.88
C GLY A 348 -0.64 21.20 -3.45
N PHE A 349 0.48 21.10 -2.75
CA PHE A 349 1.79 21.55 -3.20
C PHE A 349 2.71 20.36 -3.41
N LEU A 350 3.39 20.33 -4.54
CA LEU A 350 4.48 19.40 -4.83
C LEU A 350 5.79 20.17 -4.77
N VAL A 351 6.65 19.80 -3.82
CA VAL A 351 7.88 20.53 -3.53
C VAL A 351 9.10 19.64 -3.61
N GLU A 352 10.26 20.24 -3.87
CA GLU A 352 11.55 19.58 -3.72
C GLU A 352 11.72 19.06 -2.29
N ASN A 353 12.49 17.97 -2.13
CA ASN A 353 12.65 17.30 -0.84
C ASN A 353 13.63 18.02 0.09
N GLU A 354 13.41 19.32 0.29
CA GLU A 354 14.29 20.23 1.02
C GLU A 354 13.50 21.04 2.05
N PRO A 355 14.04 21.28 3.26
CA PRO A 355 13.30 21.94 4.32
C PRO A 355 12.72 23.31 3.94
N ASN A 356 13.48 24.10 3.16
CA ASN A 356 13.04 25.42 2.70
C ASN A 356 11.85 25.34 1.73
N ALA A 357 11.84 24.38 0.80
CA ALA A 357 10.78 24.26 -0.20
C ALA A 357 9.43 23.90 0.47
N PHE A 358 9.46 22.96 1.42
CA PHE A 358 8.31 22.64 2.27
C PHE A 358 7.87 23.85 3.10
N ALA A 359 8.81 24.57 3.73
CA ALA A 359 8.48 25.73 4.56
C ALA A 359 7.83 26.86 3.74
N ASP A 360 8.35 27.13 2.55
CA ASP A 360 7.83 28.18 1.67
C ASP A 360 6.40 27.85 1.19
N ALA A 361 6.12 26.59 0.84
CA ALA A 361 4.76 26.15 0.49
C ALA A 361 3.78 26.20 1.68
N ILE A 362 4.24 25.83 2.88
CA ILE A 362 3.43 25.97 4.10
C ILE A 362 3.09 27.45 4.35
N ILE A 363 4.07 28.34 4.26
CA ILE A 363 3.88 29.79 4.44
C ILE A 363 2.94 30.35 3.36
N GLU A 364 3.11 29.94 2.10
CA GLU A 364 2.24 30.33 0.98
C GLU A 364 0.78 30.01 1.30
N PHE A 365 0.48 28.78 1.75
CA PHE A 365 -0.86 28.38 2.14
C PHE A 365 -1.39 29.15 3.37
N LEU A 366 -0.55 29.35 4.39
CA LEU A 366 -0.94 30.07 5.61
C LEU A 366 -1.28 31.54 5.34
N ASN A 367 -0.68 32.14 4.30
CA ASN A 367 -0.92 33.51 3.87
C ASN A 367 -2.12 33.67 2.93
N MET A 368 -2.72 32.56 2.46
CA MET A 368 -3.93 32.63 1.65
C MET A 368 -5.11 33.21 2.44
N THR A 369 -6.06 33.80 1.72
CA THR A 369 -7.37 34.14 2.28
C THR A 369 -8.17 32.87 2.60
N GLU A 370 -9.17 32.99 3.47
CA GLU A 370 -10.07 31.89 3.79
C GLU A 370 -10.75 31.30 2.54
N LYS A 371 -11.26 32.17 1.64
CA LYS A 371 -11.86 31.76 0.37
C LYS A 371 -10.89 30.97 -0.52
N GLN A 372 -9.62 31.36 -0.57
CA GLN A 372 -8.60 30.61 -1.32
C GLN A 372 -8.37 29.24 -0.70
N ARG A 373 -8.23 29.14 0.62
CA ARG A 373 -8.06 27.86 1.32
C ARG A 373 -9.26 26.93 1.14
N GLU A 374 -10.49 27.44 1.23
CA GLU A 374 -11.70 26.67 0.95
C GLU A 374 -11.73 26.13 -0.49
N THR A 375 -11.38 26.98 -1.45
CA THR A 375 -11.33 26.57 -2.87
C THR A 375 -10.31 25.46 -3.07
N PHE A 376 -9.16 25.59 -2.43
CA PHE A 376 -8.09 24.60 -2.44
C PHE A 376 -8.56 23.24 -1.89
N GLY A 377 -9.21 23.24 -0.71
CA GLY A 377 -9.77 22.05 -0.08
C GLY A 377 -10.87 21.39 -0.91
N LYS A 378 -11.83 22.17 -1.44
CA LYS A 378 -12.92 21.67 -2.29
C LYS A 378 -12.40 21.05 -3.58
N ASN A 379 -11.41 21.66 -4.22
CA ASN A 379 -10.76 21.09 -5.40
C ASN A 379 -10.07 19.77 -5.09
N ALA A 380 -9.37 19.69 -3.95
CA ALA A 380 -8.73 18.47 -3.49
C ALA A 380 -9.73 17.34 -3.27
N ARG A 381 -10.83 17.59 -2.54
CA ARG A 381 -11.90 16.61 -2.33
C ARG A 381 -12.54 16.16 -3.64
N LYS A 382 -12.86 17.08 -4.54
CA LYS A 382 -13.44 16.76 -5.86
C LYS A 382 -12.51 15.87 -6.70
N ARG A 383 -11.21 16.11 -6.64
CA ARG A 383 -10.22 15.26 -7.29
C ARG A 383 -10.22 13.85 -6.72
N VAL A 384 -10.31 13.71 -5.39
CA VAL A 384 -10.41 12.40 -4.75
C VAL A 384 -11.69 11.67 -5.14
N GLN A 385 -12.83 12.35 -5.05
CA GLN A 385 -14.14 11.78 -5.39
C GLN A 385 -14.23 11.28 -6.84
N SER A 386 -13.48 11.87 -7.77
CA SER A 386 -13.48 11.48 -9.18
C SER A 386 -12.46 10.39 -9.54
N ARG A 387 -11.53 10.03 -8.65
CA ARG A 387 -10.39 9.16 -9.00
C ARG A 387 -10.03 8.07 -8.00
N TYR A 388 -10.28 8.28 -6.71
CA TYR A 388 -9.72 7.46 -5.63
C TYR A 388 -10.77 6.96 -4.64
N THR A 389 -12.05 6.92 -5.02
CA THR A 389 -13.09 6.29 -4.19
C THR A 389 -13.22 4.80 -4.50
N LEU A 390 -13.88 4.08 -3.59
CA LEU A 390 -14.20 2.67 -3.78
C LEU A 390 -15.02 2.42 -5.05
N GLU A 391 -15.95 3.30 -5.38
CA GLU A 391 -16.78 3.23 -6.59
C GLU A 391 -15.93 3.30 -7.85
N VAL A 392 -15.06 4.31 -7.95
CA VAL A 392 -14.17 4.48 -9.11
C VAL A 392 -13.24 3.28 -9.27
N PHE A 393 -12.70 2.78 -8.17
CA PHE A 393 -11.84 1.59 -8.18
C PHE A 393 -12.61 0.35 -8.65
N ALA A 394 -13.80 0.09 -8.09
CA ALA A 394 -14.63 -1.05 -8.44
C ALA A 394 -15.11 -1.01 -9.89
N ASP A 395 -15.47 0.17 -10.39
CA ASP A 395 -15.85 0.41 -11.79
C ASP A 395 -14.68 0.14 -12.75
N GLY A 396 -13.48 0.62 -12.40
CA GLY A 396 -12.27 0.35 -13.16
C GLY A 396 -11.94 -1.14 -13.19
N LEU A 397 -12.06 -1.82 -12.05
CA LEU A 397 -11.80 -3.26 -11.93
C LEU A 397 -12.82 -4.09 -12.73
N ASN A 398 -14.11 -3.79 -12.59
CA ASN A 398 -15.17 -4.47 -13.35
C ASN A 398 -15.02 -4.24 -14.87
N SER A 399 -14.71 -3.02 -15.29
CA SER A 399 -14.44 -2.69 -16.70
C SER A 399 -13.28 -3.52 -17.24
N GLU A 400 -12.21 -3.68 -16.46
CA GLU A 400 -11.09 -4.52 -16.83
C GLU A 400 -11.47 -6.01 -16.87
N PHE A 401 -12.29 -6.49 -15.94
CA PHE A 401 -12.79 -7.87 -15.92
C PHE A 401 -13.65 -8.18 -17.15
N GLN A 402 -14.54 -7.28 -17.53
CA GLN A 402 -15.33 -7.39 -18.75
C GLN A 402 -14.43 -7.39 -20.00
N ARG A 403 -13.38 -6.56 -20.01
CA ARG A 403 -12.41 -6.52 -21.12
C ARG A 403 -11.67 -7.84 -21.25
N VAL A 404 -11.10 -8.38 -20.17
CA VAL A 404 -10.34 -9.64 -20.24
C VAL A 404 -11.22 -10.85 -20.53
N SER A 405 -12.49 -10.82 -20.09
CA SER A 405 -13.47 -11.88 -20.36
C SER A 405 -13.75 -12.06 -21.86
N LYS A 406 -13.59 -11.00 -22.66
CA LYS A 406 -13.73 -11.04 -24.13
C LYS A 406 -12.49 -11.58 -24.85
N LEU A 407 -11.35 -11.76 -24.16
CA LEU A 407 -10.15 -12.31 -24.77
C LEU A 407 -10.36 -13.78 -25.15
N ALA A 408 -9.88 -14.18 -26.33
CA ALA A 408 -9.90 -15.57 -26.74
C ALA A 408 -9.20 -16.46 -25.69
N SER A 409 -9.77 -17.63 -25.44
CA SER A 409 -9.12 -18.62 -24.59
C SER A 409 -8.01 -19.29 -25.39
N ASN A 410 -6.77 -18.87 -25.17
CA ASN A 410 -5.61 -19.50 -25.79
C ASN A 410 -5.37 -20.88 -25.16
N SER A 411 -5.13 -21.88 -26.00
CA SER A 411 -4.71 -23.21 -25.56
C SER A 411 -3.33 -23.12 -24.90
N PHE A 412 -3.32 -23.14 -23.57
CA PHE A 412 -2.08 -23.14 -22.81
C PHE A 412 -1.29 -24.42 -23.08
N LYS A 413 -0.04 -24.31 -23.57
CA LYS A 413 0.80 -25.47 -23.92
C LYS A 413 1.18 -26.24 -22.64
N ARG A 414 0.74 -27.51 -22.56
CA ARG A 414 0.87 -28.41 -21.41
C ARG A 414 2.30 -28.60 -20.86
N TYR A 415 3.34 -28.43 -21.69
CA TYR A 415 4.74 -28.67 -21.29
C TYR A 415 5.35 -27.61 -20.35
N PHE A 416 4.75 -26.42 -20.22
CA PHE A 416 5.31 -25.34 -19.40
C PHE A 416 5.04 -25.47 -17.89
N VAL A 417 3.98 -26.19 -17.49
CA VAL A 417 3.62 -26.38 -16.06
C VAL A 417 4.71 -27.20 -15.34
N SER A 418 5.23 -28.23 -15.99
CA SER A 418 6.24 -29.12 -15.43
C SER A 418 7.53 -28.39 -15.07
N ILE A 419 7.94 -27.41 -15.88
CA ILE A 419 9.17 -26.64 -15.64
C ILE A 419 8.99 -25.68 -14.46
N VAL A 420 7.86 -24.98 -14.36
CA VAL A 420 7.66 -23.97 -13.30
C VAL A 420 7.30 -24.57 -11.94
N VAL A 421 6.58 -25.70 -11.92
CA VAL A 421 6.19 -26.36 -10.66
C VAL A 421 7.32 -27.23 -10.10
N VAL A 422 8.11 -27.90 -10.97
CA VAL A 422 9.07 -28.92 -10.53
C VAL A 422 10.50 -28.36 -10.46
N ALA A 423 10.91 -27.44 -11.33
CA ALA A 423 12.29 -26.95 -11.35
C ALA A 423 12.70 -26.13 -10.12
N PRO A 424 11.87 -25.27 -9.50
CA PRO A 424 12.27 -24.55 -8.29
C PRO A 424 12.41 -25.48 -7.08
N ILE A 425 11.54 -26.50 -6.99
CA ILE A 425 11.57 -27.52 -5.92
C ILE A 425 12.83 -28.39 -6.09
N LEU A 426 13.09 -28.89 -7.32
CA LEU A 426 14.30 -29.66 -7.62
C LEU A 426 15.58 -28.85 -7.43
N PHE A 427 15.61 -27.59 -7.87
CA PHE A 427 16.79 -26.74 -7.74
C PHE A 427 17.13 -26.45 -6.28
N VAL A 428 16.12 -26.23 -5.41
CA VAL A 428 16.34 -26.05 -3.97
C VAL A 428 16.78 -27.35 -3.30
N VAL A 429 16.16 -28.49 -3.64
CA VAL A 429 16.57 -29.81 -3.12
C VAL A 429 18.00 -30.14 -3.55
N LEU A 430 18.35 -29.89 -4.80
CA LEU A 430 19.70 -30.11 -5.33
C LEU A 430 20.72 -29.13 -4.74
N SER A 431 20.36 -27.85 -4.56
CA SER A 431 21.24 -26.86 -3.93
C SER A 431 21.46 -27.16 -2.44
N TRP A 432 20.47 -27.74 -1.76
CA TRP A 432 20.58 -28.19 -0.37
C TRP A 432 21.50 -29.43 -0.24
N LEU A 433 21.37 -30.40 -1.15
CA LEU A 433 22.25 -31.57 -1.23
C LEU A 433 23.71 -31.22 -1.56
N LEU A 434 23.97 -30.05 -2.14
CA LEU A 434 25.31 -29.56 -2.48
C LEU A 434 25.95 -28.70 -1.37
N ILE A 435 25.20 -28.35 -0.32
CA ILE A 435 25.67 -27.54 0.82
C ILE A 435 25.85 -28.39 2.10
N GLN A 436 25.37 -29.63 2.11
CA GLN A 436 25.81 -30.67 3.05
C GLN A 436 27.04 -31.38 2.51
#